data_AF-A0A846U812-F1
#
_entry.id   AF-A0A846U812-F1
#
_cell.length_a   1.000
_cell.length_b   1.000
_cell.length_c   1.000
_cell.angle_alpha   90.00
_cell.angle_beta   90.00
_cell.angle_gamma   90.00
#
_symmetry.space_group_name_H-M   'P 1'
#
loop_
_entity.id
_entity.type
_entity.pdbx_description
1 polymer ?
#
loop_
_entity_poly.entity_id
_entity_poly.type
_entity_poly.pdbx_seq_one_letter_code
_entity_poly.pdbx_strand_id
1 'polypeptide(L)'
;MSSTPIDAVHTIEEYLSQSDWRVNANANQGYSVGGLILNSAGKMIANYWLDRVFSQEAGRAHRDGDIHIHDLDMLTGYCAGWSLRRLLEEGFNGVPGAIAAKAPKHFSSATGQIVNFLGTLQNEWVGAQAFSSFDTYMAPFVRLDALSHDQVRQYMQELIFNLNVPSRW
;
A
#
# COMPACT_ATOMS: atom_id res chain seq x y z
N MET A 1 26.38 17.96 -11.72
CA MET A 1 25.34 16.90 -11.75
C MET A 1 24.25 17.37 -12.67
N SER A 2 23.99 16.65 -13.76
CA SER A 2 22.90 16.96 -14.69
C SER A 2 21.61 16.45 -14.06
N SER A 3 20.60 17.32 -13.93
CA SER A 3 19.26 16.93 -13.49
C SER A 3 18.47 16.42 -14.70
N THR A 4 17.84 15.26 -14.58
CA THR A 4 16.86 14.81 -15.59
C THR A 4 15.63 15.73 -15.54
N PRO A 5 15.34 16.55 -16.57
CA PRO A 5 14.18 17.43 -16.54
C PRO A 5 12.90 16.61 -16.69
N ILE A 6 11.88 16.95 -15.89
CA ILE A 6 10.53 16.39 -16.00
C ILE A 6 9.60 17.51 -16.45
N ASP A 7 8.95 17.34 -17.60
CA ASP A 7 7.92 18.25 -18.08
C ASP A 7 6.57 17.90 -17.44
N ALA A 8 6.04 18.86 -16.68
CA ALA A 8 4.80 18.69 -15.95
C ALA A 8 3.58 18.54 -16.88
N VAL A 9 3.49 19.32 -17.96
CA VAL A 9 2.35 19.28 -18.88
C VAL A 9 2.37 17.95 -19.62
N HIS A 10 3.52 17.59 -20.17
CA HIS A 10 3.69 16.32 -20.87
C HIS A 10 3.36 15.12 -19.97
N THR A 11 3.82 15.13 -18.71
CA THR A 11 3.54 14.05 -17.75
C THR A 11 2.04 13.82 -17.56
N ILE A 12 1.27 14.92 -17.45
CA ILE A 12 -0.19 14.84 -17.29
C ILE A 12 -0.83 14.37 -18.61
N GLU A 13 -0.45 14.94 -19.76
CA GLU A 13 -1.00 14.57 -21.06
C GLU A 13 -0.74 13.10 -21.42
N GLU A 14 0.44 12.56 -21.12
CA GLU A 14 0.78 11.14 -21.29
C GLU A 14 -0.15 10.23 -20.49
N TYR A 15 -0.44 10.59 -19.24
CA TYR A 15 -1.35 9.81 -18.41
C TYR A 15 -2.80 9.91 -18.93
N LEU A 16 -3.26 11.12 -19.26
CA LEU A 16 -4.61 11.34 -19.80
C LEU A 16 -4.85 10.58 -21.11
N SER A 17 -3.83 10.52 -21.96
CA SER A 17 -3.85 9.78 -23.23
C SER A 17 -3.52 8.30 -23.09
N GLN A 18 -3.08 7.85 -21.90
CA GLN A 18 -2.60 6.49 -21.62
C GLN A 18 -1.52 6.01 -22.62
N SER A 19 -0.64 6.93 -23.02
CA SER A 19 0.34 6.69 -24.08
C SER A 19 1.66 6.06 -23.59
N ASP A 20 1.96 6.18 -22.28
CA ASP A 20 3.11 5.52 -21.65
C ASP A 20 2.69 4.16 -21.06
N TRP A 21 3.44 3.10 -21.35
CA TRP A 21 3.20 1.76 -20.80
C TRP A 21 3.18 1.73 -19.27
N ARG A 22 3.89 2.65 -18.60
CA ARG A 22 3.95 2.73 -17.14
C ARG A 22 2.59 2.98 -16.49
N VAL A 23 1.61 3.51 -17.22
CA VAL A 23 0.22 3.60 -16.72
C VAL A 23 -0.41 2.23 -16.44
N ASN A 24 0.15 1.16 -17.01
CA ASN A 24 -0.28 -0.22 -16.82
C ASN A 24 0.73 -1.05 -16.00
N ALA A 25 1.72 -0.43 -15.36
CA ALA A 25 2.75 -1.15 -14.61
C ALA A 25 2.19 -1.84 -13.34
N ASN A 26 1.09 -1.32 -12.79
CA ASN A 26 0.43 -1.89 -11.62
C ASN A 26 -0.97 -2.37 -11.99
N ALA A 27 -1.17 -3.70 -12.01
CA ALA A 27 -2.45 -4.32 -12.37
C ALA A 27 -3.60 -3.99 -11.40
N ASN A 28 -3.28 -3.53 -10.19
CA ASN A 28 -4.27 -3.10 -9.20
C ASN A 28 -4.65 -1.61 -9.36
N GLN A 29 -3.96 -0.86 -10.22
CA GLN A 29 -4.25 0.53 -10.49
C GLN A 29 -4.94 0.66 -11.86
N GLY A 30 -6.05 1.40 -11.86
CA GLY A 30 -6.75 1.79 -13.08
C GLY A 30 -6.70 3.30 -13.30
N TYR A 31 -7.09 3.72 -14.50
CA TYR A 31 -7.21 5.14 -14.85
C TYR A 31 -8.14 5.87 -13.87
N SER A 32 -7.55 6.73 -13.06
CA SER A 32 -8.24 7.49 -12.02
C SER A 32 -7.44 8.75 -11.62
N VAL A 33 -8.07 9.62 -10.83
CA VAL A 33 -7.38 10.79 -10.24
C VAL A 33 -6.25 10.35 -9.29
N GLY A 34 -6.47 9.31 -8.48
CA GLY A 34 -5.42 8.76 -7.62
C GLY A 34 -4.24 8.21 -8.43
N GLY A 35 -4.54 7.45 -9.50
CA GLY A 35 -3.51 6.97 -10.42
C GLY A 35 -2.74 8.10 -11.11
N LEU A 36 -3.40 9.23 -11.43
CA LEU A 36 -2.73 10.40 -12.02
C LEU A 36 -1.71 10.99 -11.03
N ILE A 37 -2.12 11.16 -9.78
CA ILE A 37 -1.28 11.70 -8.71
C ILE A 37 -0.07 10.77 -8.49
N LEU A 38 -0.32 9.48 -8.34
CA LEU A 38 0.72 8.47 -8.13
C LEU A 38 1.67 8.37 -9.32
N ASN A 39 1.17 8.37 -10.55
CA ASN A 39 2.02 8.33 -11.76
C ASN A 39 2.93 9.55 -11.86
N SER A 40 2.36 10.74 -11.60
CA SER A 40 3.10 12.00 -11.65
C SER A 40 4.19 12.07 -10.58
N ALA A 41 3.83 11.73 -9.33
CA ALA A 41 4.78 11.69 -8.22
C ALA A 41 5.87 10.61 -8.45
N GLY A 42 5.47 9.44 -8.97
CA GLY A 42 6.36 8.32 -9.22
C GLY A 42 7.46 8.63 -10.23
N LYS A 43 7.15 9.36 -11.32
CA LYS A 43 8.17 9.84 -12.27
C LYS A 43 9.21 10.75 -11.59
N MET A 44 8.77 11.62 -10.67
CA MET A 44 9.67 12.49 -9.91
C MET A 44 10.57 11.69 -8.95
N ILE A 45 9.97 10.78 -8.19
CA ILE A 45 10.67 9.97 -7.19
C ILE A 45 11.67 9.01 -7.85
N ALA A 46 11.31 8.40 -8.98
CA ALA A 46 12.20 7.49 -9.70
C ALA A 46 13.47 8.20 -10.18
N ASN A 47 13.37 9.43 -10.66
CA ASN A 47 14.54 10.22 -11.04
C ASN A 47 15.36 10.64 -9.81
N TYR A 48 14.72 10.95 -8.68
CA TYR A 48 15.45 11.20 -7.44
C TYR A 48 16.27 9.99 -7.00
N TRP A 49 15.69 8.78 -7.00
CA TRP A 49 16.41 7.54 -6.72
C TRP A 49 17.64 7.38 -7.60
N LEU A 50 17.46 7.45 -8.92
CA LEU A 50 18.51 7.14 -9.89
C LEU A 50 19.58 8.23 -10.00
N ASP A 51 19.22 9.49 -9.75
CA ASP A 51 20.16 10.61 -9.88
C ASP A 51 20.84 10.97 -8.55
N ARG A 52 20.25 10.63 -7.40
CA ARG A 52 20.71 11.09 -6.07
C ARG A 52 21.04 10.00 -5.06
N VAL A 53 20.43 8.81 -5.16
CA VAL A 53 20.56 7.77 -4.14
C VAL A 53 21.38 6.58 -4.64
N PHE A 54 21.03 6.04 -5.81
CA PHE A 54 21.80 4.97 -6.45
C PHE A 54 23.13 5.48 -7.01
N SER A 55 24.07 4.56 -7.20
CA SER A 55 25.30 4.87 -7.93
C SER A 55 24.98 5.21 -9.39
N GLN A 56 25.84 6.01 -10.03
CA GLN A 56 25.64 6.37 -11.43
C GLN A 56 25.66 5.14 -12.35
N GLU A 57 26.44 4.13 -12.01
CA GLU A 57 26.51 2.86 -12.74
C GLU A 57 25.18 2.12 -12.68
N ALA A 58 24.57 2.00 -11.49
CA ALA A 58 23.26 1.36 -11.34
C ALA A 58 22.15 2.17 -12.02
N GLY A 59 22.20 3.50 -11.91
CA GLY A 59 21.26 4.40 -12.58
C GLY A 59 21.30 4.26 -14.11
N ARG A 60 22.49 4.20 -14.69
CA ARG A 60 22.67 3.96 -16.14
C ARG A 60 22.21 2.57 -16.55
N ALA A 61 22.63 1.53 -15.84
CA ALA A 61 22.22 0.15 -16.12
C ALA A 61 20.69 -0.01 -16.11
N HIS A 62 19.97 0.67 -15.19
CA HIS A 62 18.51 0.71 -15.21
C HIS A 62 17.94 1.42 -16.45
N ARG A 63 18.50 2.58 -16.79
CA ARG A 63 18.03 3.42 -17.92
C ARG A 63 18.30 2.78 -19.28
N ASP A 64 19.44 2.11 -19.41
CA ASP A 64 19.86 1.42 -20.62
C ASP A 64 19.21 0.03 -20.75
N GLY A 65 18.54 -0.45 -19.70
CA GLY A 65 17.79 -1.72 -19.69
C GLY A 65 18.63 -2.95 -19.37
N ASP A 66 19.87 -2.78 -18.91
CA ASP A 66 20.75 -3.87 -18.48
C ASP A 66 20.24 -4.54 -17.19
N ILE A 67 19.59 -3.76 -16.33
CA ILE A 67 18.90 -4.24 -15.12
C ILE A 67 17.54 -3.57 -14.99
N HIS A 68 16.67 -4.16 -14.17
CA HIS A 68 15.45 -3.51 -13.72
C HIS A 68 15.49 -3.33 -12.21
N ILE A 69 15.38 -2.08 -11.76
CA ILE A 69 15.25 -1.72 -10.35
C ILE A 69 13.76 -1.52 -10.11
N HIS A 70 13.18 -2.38 -9.29
CA HIS A 70 11.75 -2.38 -9.04
C HIS A 70 11.33 -1.20 -8.15
N ASP A 71 10.07 -0.78 -8.30
CA ASP A 71 9.35 0.05 -7.32
C ASP A 71 9.99 1.43 -7.03
N LEU A 72 10.59 2.03 -8.06
CA LEU A 72 11.21 3.35 -8.00
C LEU A 72 10.20 4.52 -7.87
N ASP A 73 8.91 4.24 -7.99
CA ASP A 73 7.83 5.22 -7.97
C ASP A 73 7.46 5.69 -6.54
N MET A 74 8.01 5.07 -5.50
CA MET A 74 7.85 5.54 -4.12
C MET A 74 9.18 5.58 -3.37
N LEU A 75 9.29 6.49 -2.41
CA LEU A 75 10.48 6.66 -1.57
C LEU A 75 10.26 5.97 -0.22
N THR A 76 9.99 4.66 -0.26
CA THR A 76 9.66 3.87 0.93
C THR A 76 10.15 2.42 0.78
N GLY A 77 9.89 1.58 1.78
CA GLY A 77 10.19 0.16 1.73
C GLY A 77 9.31 -0.62 0.75
N TYR A 78 9.77 -1.81 0.36
CA TYR A 78 9.05 -2.69 -0.57
C TYR A 78 7.84 -3.36 0.11
N CYS A 79 8.05 -4.51 0.76
CA CYS A 79 6.99 -5.26 1.45
C CYS A 79 7.14 -5.19 2.96
N ALA A 80 6.03 -5.34 3.68
CA ALA A 80 6.02 -5.40 5.14
C ALA A 80 5.16 -6.54 5.69
N GLY A 81 5.72 -7.27 6.66
CA GLY A 81 4.99 -8.20 7.51
C GLY A 81 4.70 -7.55 8.85
N TRP A 82 3.43 -7.48 9.23
CA TRP A 82 2.97 -6.82 10.43
C TRP A 82 2.59 -7.80 11.54
N SER A 83 2.81 -7.38 12.78
CA SER A 83 2.36 -8.14 13.95
C SER A 83 0.89 -7.87 14.20
N LEU A 84 0.04 -8.82 13.81
CA LEU A 84 -1.39 -8.75 14.13
C LEU A 84 -1.62 -8.72 15.65
N ARG A 85 -0.81 -9.47 16.41
CA ARG A 85 -0.84 -9.43 17.86
C ARG A 85 -0.72 -8.01 18.42
N ARG A 86 0.26 -7.22 17.94
CA ARG A 86 0.41 -5.84 18.42
C ARG A 86 -0.81 -4.99 18.08
N LEU A 87 -1.32 -5.08 16.86
CA LEU A 87 -2.55 -4.37 16.48
C LEU A 87 -3.72 -4.74 17.40
N LEU A 88 -3.88 -6.01 17.74
CA LEU A 88 -4.98 -6.49 18.59
C LEU A 88 -4.78 -6.16 20.08
N GLU A 89 -3.54 -6.12 20.58
CA GLU A 89 -3.24 -5.84 21.99
C GLU A 89 -3.12 -4.34 22.30
N GLU A 90 -2.63 -3.54 21.35
CA GLU A 90 -2.34 -2.12 21.54
C GLU A 90 -3.39 -1.22 20.83
N GLY A 91 -4.02 -1.71 19.77
CA GLY A 91 -4.85 -0.93 18.85
C GLY A 91 -4.03 -0.19 17.79
N PHE A 92 -4.72 0.42 16.82
CA PHE A 92 -4.06 1.23 15.80
C PHE A 92 -3.73 2.63 16.32
N ASN A 93 -2.49 2.83 16.79
CA ASN A 93 -2.06 4.05 17.47
C ASN A 93 -0.60 4.43 17.13
N GLY A 94 -0.03 5.43 17.83
CA GLY A 94 1.42 5.69 17.83
C GLY A 94 1.88 6.89 17.00
N VAL A 95 0.98 7.58 16.28
CA VAL A 95 1.31 8.77 15.48
C VAL A 95 0.88 10.05 16.21
N PRO A 96 1.82 10.94 16.61
CA PRO A 96 1.48 12.20 17.24
C PRO A 96 0.58 13.07 16.36
N GLY A 97 -0.49 13.61 16.94
CA GLY A 97 -1.45 14.47 16.21
C GLY A 97 -2.47 13.71 15.36
N ALA A 98 -2.39 12.38 15.27
CA ALA A 98 -3.39 11.56 14.60
C ALA A 98 -4.39 10.96 15.60
N ILE A 99 -5.60 10.67 15.12
CA ILE A 99 -6.60 9.93 15.90
C ILE A 99 -6.14 8.47 16.01
N ALA A 100 -6.19 7.92 17.22
CA ALA A 100 -5.82 6.54 17.51
C ALA A 100 -7.04 5.68 17.87
N ALA A 101 -6.98 4.41 17.53
CA ALA A 101 -7.91 3.37 17.98
C ALA A 101 -7.28 2.57 19.13
N LYS A 102 -8.08 2.27 20.16
CA LYS A 102 -7.70 1.32 21.21
C LYS A 102 -7.84 -0.12 20.69
N ALA A 103 -7.23 -1.07 21.39
CA ALA A 103 -7.39 -2.50 21.13
C ALA A 103 -8.87 -2.90 20.90
N PRO A 104 -9.17 -3.67 19.83
CA PRO A 104 -10.52 -4.15 19.55
C PRO A 104 -11.01 -5.09 20.65
N LYS A 105 -12.33 -5.10 20.90
CA LYS A 105 -12.96 -5.93 21.95
C LYS A 105 -13.85 -7.05 21.41
N HIS A 106 -14.24 -6.95 20.14
CA HIS A 106 -15.12 -7.89 19.46
C HIS A 106 -14.57 -8.20 18.07
N PHE A 107 -14.94 -9.35 17.50
CA PHE A 107 -14.47 -9.84 16.20
C PHE A 107 -14.67 -8.79 15.09
N SER A 108 -15.84 -8.15 15.07
CA SER A 108 -16.17 -7.08 14.12
C SER A 108 -15.24 -5.86 14.22
N SER A 109 -14.90 -5.43 15.44
CA SER A 109 -13.96 -4.33 15.64
C SER A 109 -12.52 -4.73 15.28
N ALA A 110 -12.15 -6.00 15.45
CA ALA A 110 -10.84 -6.51 15.07
C ALA A 110 -10.68 -6.56 13.55
N THR A 111 -11.67 -7.10 12.82
CA THR A 111 -11.65 -7.09 11.34
C THR A 111 -11.67 -5.65 10.80
N GLY A 112 -12.46 -4.76 11.40
CA GLY A 112 -12.48 -3.34 11.04
C GLY A 112 -11.12 -2.64 11.22
N GLN A 113 -10.42 -2.91 12.33
CA GLN A 113 -9.08 -2.36 12.53
C GLN A 113 -8.04 -2.93 11.56
N ILE A 114 -8.15 -4.20 11.16
CA ILE A 114 -7.28 -4.80 10.15
C ILE A 114 -7.45 -4.10 8.80
N VAL A 115 -8.69 -3.82 8.39
CA VAL A 115 -8.99 -3.03 7.17
C VAL A 115 -8.38 -1.65 7.27
N ASN A 116 -8.64 -0.91 8.36
CA ASN A 116 -8.15 0.45 8.53
C ASN A 116 -6.61 0.51 8.55
N PHE A 117 -5.96 -0.46 9.20
CA PHE A 117 -4.52 -0.55 9.28
C PHE A 117 -3.89 -0.75 7.90
N LEU A 118 -4.33 -1.79 7.17
CA LEU A 118 -3.79 -2.09 5.85
C LEU A 118 -4.12 -1.01 4.82
N GLY A 119 -5.34 -0.46 4.88
CA GLY A 119 -5.77 0.64 4.01
C GLY A 119 -4.99 1.93 4.26
N THR A 120 -4.64 2.22 5.52
CA THR A 120 -3.82 3.41 5.85
C THR A 120 -2.39 3.25 5.38
N LEU A 121 -1.79 2.07 5.58
CA LEU A 121 -0.39 1.82 5.24
C LEU A 121 -0.17 1.48 3.77
N GLN A 122 -1.23 1.34 2.95
CA GLN A 122 -1.11 1.02 1.52
C GLN A 122 -0.25 2.03 0.75
N ASN A 123 -0.26 3.30 1.18
CA ASN A 123 0.52 4.37 0.57
C ASN A 123 1.87 4.60 1.27
N GLU A 124 2.22 3.76 2.24
CA GLU A 124 3.49 3.81 2.97
C GLU A 124 4.45 2.68 2.56
N TRP A 125 4.01 1.74 1.71
CA TRP A 125 4.79 0.60 1.21
C TRP A 125 4.39 0.29 -0.23
N VAL A 126 5.35 -0.07 -1.08
CA VAL A 126 5.06 -0.27 -2.53
C VAL A 126 4.51 -1.66 -2.82
N GLY A 127 4.97 -2.64 -2.04
CA GLY A 127 4.68 -4.04 -2.23
C GLY A 127 3.62 -4.60 -1.29
N ALA A 128 3.66 -5.92 -1.14
CA ALA A 128 2.71 -6.66 -0.33
C ALA A 128 2.79 -6.31 1.16
N GLN A 129 1.63 -6.24 1.78
CA GLN A 129 1.48 -6.12 3.23
C GLN A 129 0.69 -7.30 3.77
N ALA A 130 1.17 -7.89 4.86
CA ALA A 130 0.57 -9.10 5.39
C ALA A 130 0.58 -9.14 6.91
N PHE A 131 -0.42 -9.83 7.47
CA PHE A 131 -0.43 -10.28 8.84
C PHE A 131 -0.10 -11.77 8.92
N SER A 132 0.79 -12.14 9.84
CA SER A 132 1.09 -13.56 10.11
C SER A 132 0.13 -14.14 11.16
N SER A 133 -0.18 -15.44 11.04
CA SER A 133 -1.01 -16.19 12.00
C SER A 133 -2.40 -15.58 12.24
N PHE A 134 -3.03 -15.11 11.16
CA PHE A 134 -4.32 -14.42 11.21
C PHE A 134 -5.40 -15.23 11.95
N ASP A 135 -5.59 -16.48 11.55
CA ASP A 135 -6.55 -17.41 12.15
C ASP A 135 -6.31 -17.61 13.66
N THR A 136 -5.05 -17.79 14.04
CA THR A 136 -4.61 -18.02 15.42
C THR A 136 -4.95 -16.83 16.31
N TYR A 137 -4.70 -15.60 15.85
CA TYR A 137 -4.96 -14.40 16.62
C TYR A 137 -6.42 -13.96 16.59
N MET A 138 -7.19 -14.36 15.58
CA MET A 138 -8.62 -14.04 15.48
C MET A 138 -9.51 -15.06 16.22
N ALA A 139 -9.07 -16.30 16.40
CA ALA A 139 -9.82 -17.36 17.09
C ALA A 139 -10.31 -16.98 18.51
N PRO A 140 -9.54 -16.26 19.36
CA PRO A 140 -10.03 -15.82 20.67
C PRO A 140 -11.27 -14.92 20.58
N PHE A 141 -11.37 -14.05 19.57
CA PHE A 141 -12.54 -13.19 19.36
C PHE A 141 -13.78 -13.99 18.92
N VAL A 142 -13.59 -15.03 18.09
CA VAL A 142 -14.67 -15.97 17.72
C VAL A 142 -15.24 -16.65 18.97
N ARG A 143 -14.37 -17.10 19.88
CA ARG A 143 -14.77 -17.72 21.14
C ARG A 143 -15.42 -16.71 22.09
N LEU A 144 -14.85 -15.51 22.22
CA LEU A 144 -15.34 -14.45 23.09
C LEU A 144 -16.78 -14.04 22.74
N ASP A 145 -17.04 -13.86 21.45
CA ASP A 145 -18.34 -13.42 20.95
C ASP A 145 -19.31 -14.60 20.72
N ALA A 146 -18.89 -15.83 21.02
CA ALA A 146 -19.64 -17.07 20.81
C ALA A 146 -20.23 -17.19 19.38
N LEU A 147 -19.43 -16.84 18.36
CA LEU A 147 -19.90 -16.77 16.98
C LEU A 147 -20.18 -18.15 16.38
N SER A 148 -21.28 -18.25 15.64
CA SER A 148 -21.55 -19.38 14.77
C SER A 148 -20.66 -19.35 13.52
N HIS A 149 -20.56 -20.49 12.83
CA HIS A 149 -19.86 -20.58 11.55
C HIS A 149 -20.38 -19.54 10.53
N ASP A 150 -21.70 -19.36 10.46
CA ASP A 150 -22.31 -18.44 9.48
C ASP A 150 -21.98 -16.98 9.80
N GLN A 151 -21.89 -16.62 11.09
CA GLN A 151 -21.44 -15.30 11.51
C GLN A 151 -19.96 -15.07 11.19
N VAL A 152 -19.09 -16.05 11.45
CA VAL A 152 -17.67 -15.96 11.09
C VAL A 152 -17.52 -15.82 9.58
N ARG A 153 -18.24 -16.62 8.80
CA ARG A 153 -18.25 -16.53 7.33
C ARG A 153 -18.68 -15.14 6.86
N GLN A 154 -19.71 -14.57 7.48
CA GLN A 154 -20.19 -13.23 7.15
C GLN A 154 -19.13 -12.16 7.44
N TYR A 155 -18.50 -12.18 8.61
CA TYR A 155 -17.42 -11.23 8.92
C TYR A 155 -16.18 -11.40 8.04
N MET A 156 -15.83 -12.64 7.65
CA MET A 156 -14.73 -12.87 6.71
C MET A 156 -15.08 -12.38 5.30
N GLN A 157 -16.34 -12.52 4.86
CA GLN A 157 -16.80 -11.92 3.61
C GLN A 157 -16.68 -10.39 3.66
N GLU A 158 -17.12 -9.76 4.75
CA GLU A 158 -16.98 -8.31 4.94
C GLU A 158 -15.52 -7.88 4.91
N LEU A 159 -14.63 -8.58 5.62
CA LEU A 159 -13.20 -8.30 5.60
C LEU A 159 -12.63 -8.37 4.18
N ILE A 160 -12.91 -9.46 3.46
CA ILE A 160 -12.41 -9.67 2.09
C ILE A 160 -12.95 -8.58 1.17
N PHE A 161 -14.23 -8.24 1.25
CA PHE A 161 -14.83 -7.20 0.40
C PHE A 161 -14.23 -5.83 0.68
N ASN A 162 -14.04 -5.47 1.95
CA ASN A 162 -13.43 -4.19 2.31
C ASN A 162 -11.95 -4.09 1.90
N LEU A 163 -11.21 -5.20 1.87
CA LEU A 163 -9.83 -5.23 1.37
C LEU A 163 -9.73 -5.22 -0.16
N ASN A 164 -10.77 -5.63 -0.88
CA ASN A 164 -10.75 -5.76 -2.34
C ASN A 164 -11.45 -4.61 -3.07
N VAL A 165 -12.21 -3.78 -2.37
CA VAL A 165 -12.72 -2.53 -2.95
C VAL A 165 -11.68 -1.46 -2.67
N PRO A 166 -10.89 -1.02 -3.68
CA PRO A 166 -9.93 0.07 -3.50
C PRO A 166 -10.75 1.31 -3.15
N SER A 167 -10.80 1.62 -1.86
CA SER A 167 -11.29 2.90 -1.42
C SER A 167 -10.22 3.89 -1.85
N ARG A 168 -10.61 4.79 -2.75
CA ARG A 168 -9.72 5.83 -3.27
C ARG A 168 -9.21 6.62 -2.06
N TRP A 169 -7.91 6.55 -1.80
CA TRP A 169 -7.25 7.39 -0.79
C TRP A 169 -5.98 7.96 -1.40
#